data_AF-A0A966RIC0-F1
#
_entry.id   AF-A0A966RIC0-F1
#
_cell.length_a   1.000
_cell.length_b   1.000
_cell.length_c   1.000
_cell.angle_alpha   90.00
_cell.angle_beta   90.00
_cell.angle_gamma   90.00
#
_symmetry.space_group_name_H-M   'P 1'
#
loop_
_entity.id
_entity.type
_entity.pdbx_description
1 polymer ?
#
loop_
_entity_poly.entity_id
_entity_poly.type
_entity_poly.pdbx_seq_one_letter_code
_entity_poly.pdbx_strand_id
1 'polypeptide(L)'
;MSKIKYAFPPSSLMFIVFLIAFRVGYSQSLYQDFDYKMPIDSAKNILKSKTKRLKNIAFGKGTLYAFRKKSLVERDNELISITIWSKKNLSLKEAESYLLKSRAHFESSEYKVVYAQENWSKPLLVKKNLPCIRFVDLEKTVLVEVDPRGQGGIYNIFVTFYNYDWFLHKARGIE
;
A
#
# COMPACT_ATOMS: atom_id res chain seq x y z
N MET A 1 55.13 -42.81 -11.32
CA MET A 1 54.66 -41.90 -10.24
C MET A 1 54.17 -40.61 -10.88
N SER A 2 52.85 -40.40 -10.95
CA SER A 2 52.26 -39.17 -11.46
C SER A 2 52.18 -38.12 -10.33
N LYS A 3 52.44 -36.85 -10.67
CA LYS A 3 52.03 -35.71 -9.84
C LYS A 3 51.11 -34.84 -10.69
N ILE A 4 49.81 -34.98 -10.47
CA ILE A 4 48.80 -34.07 -11.00
C ILE A 4 48.88 -32.80 -10.14
N LYS A 5 49.38 -31.70 -10.71
CA LYS A 5 49.21 -30.37 -10.13
C LYS A 5 47.83 -29.86 -10.53
N TYR A 6 46.90 -29.81 -9.58
CA TYR A 6 45.66 -29.07 -9.77
C TYR A 6 45.99 -27.57 -9.79
N ALA A 7 46.03 -26.99 -10.98
CA ALA A 7 45.98 -25.55 -11.14
C ALA A 7 44.53 -25.10 -10.92
N PHE A 8 44.28 -24.39 -9.82
CA PHE A 8 43.02 -23.66 -9.66
C PHE A 8 43.00 -22.51 -10.66
N PRO A 9 41.98 -22.38 -11.52
CA PRO A 9 41.89 -21.23 -12.42
C PRO A 9 41.58 -19.96 -11.61
N PRO A 10 42.15 -18.79 -11.96
CA PRO A 10 41.96 -17.53 -11.23
C PRO A 10 40.54 -16.94 -11.38
N SER A 11 39.58 -17.67 -11.95
CA SER A 11 38.25 -17.19 -12.29
C SER A 11 37.19 -17.39 -11.19
N SER A 12 37.49 -18.10 -10.11
CA SER A 12 36.48 -18.40 -9.07
C SER A 12 36.17 -17.24 -8.12
N LEU A 13 37.06 -16.23 -8.01
CA LEU A 13 36.79 -15.07 -7.15
C LEU A 13 35.83 -14.06 -7.81
N MET A 14 35.83 -13.94 -9.14
CA MET A 14 34.92 -13.05 -9.87
C MET A 14 33.48 -13.55 -9.90
N PHE A 15 33.24 -14.86 -9.79
CA PHE A 15 31.88 -15.42 -9.81
C PHE A 15 31.12 -15.16 -8.49
N ILE A 16 31.83 -15.07 -7.36
CA ILE A 16 31.23 -14.82 -6.05
C ILE A 16 30.81 -13.35 -5.89
N VAL A 17 31.56 -12.40 -6.48
CA VAL A 17 31.19 -10.97 -6.46
C VAL A 17 29.91 -10.70 -7.28
N PHE A 18 29.65 -11.47 -8.34
CA PHE A 18 28.43 -11.33 -9.14
C PHE A 18 27.16 -11.84 -8.42
N LEU A 19 27.29 -12.84 -7.53
CA LEU A 19 26.17 -13.34 -6.72
C LEU A 19 25.83 -12.44 -5.52
N ILE A 20 26.78 -11.63 -5.04
CA ILE A 20 26.55 -10.67 -3.95
C ILE A 20 25.86 -9.39 -4.46
N ALA A 21 25.99 -9.07 -5.76
CA ALA A 21 25.43 -7.86 -6.36
C ALA A 21 23.89 -7.87 -6.55
N PHE A 22 23.22 -9.03 -6.42
CA PHE A 22 21.78 -9.17 -6.69
C PHE A 22 20.88 -9.21 -5.45
N ARG A 23 21.40 -8.86 -4.25
CA ARG A 23 20.52 -8.52 -3.12
C ARG A 23 20.16 -7.04 -3.11
N VAL A 24 19.86 -6.47 -4.27
CA VAL A 24 18.97 -5.30 -4.31
C VAL A 24 17.60 -5.87 -4.01
N GLY A 25 17.24 -5.93 -2.72
CA GLY A 25 15.85 -6.15 -2.35
C GLY A 25 15.06 -5.05 -3.03
N TYR A 26 14.24 -5.40 -4.02
CA TYR A 26 13.35 -4.46 -4.66
C TYR A 26 12.47 -3.86 -3.56
N SER A 27 12.78 -2.61 -3.19
CA SER A 27 11.97 -1.89 -2.24
C SER A 27 10.60 -1.69 -2.89
N GLN A 28 9.57 -2.19 -2.24
CA GLN A 28 8.26 -2.24 -2.84
C GLN A 28 7.47 -1.00 -2.45
N SER A 29 7.17 -0.16 -3.44
CA SER A 29 6.38 1.06 -3.22
C SER A 29 4.98 0.71 -2.72
N LEU A 30 4.57 1.31 -1.60
CA LEU A 30 3.20 1.28 -1.10
C LEU A 30 2.35 2.34 -1.82
N TYR A 31 2.92 3.52 -2.05
CA TYR A 31 2.31 4.62 -2.77
C TYR A 31 3.35 5.67 -3.16
N GLN A 32 3.56 5.91 -4.45
CA GLN A 32 4.53 6.89 -4.95
C GLN A 32 5.93 6.68 -4.34
N ASP A 33 6.42 7.64 -3.55
CA ASP A 33 7.76 7.63 -2.97
C ASP A 33 7.84 6.92 -1.61
N PHE A 34 6.73 6.33 -1.15
CA PHE A 34 6.68 5.66 0.15
C PHE A 34 6.83 4.16 -0.05
N ASP A 35 7.95 3.62 0.43
CA ASP A 35 8.26 2.20 0.28
C ASP A 35 7.99 1.42 1.57
N TYR A 36 7.63 0.16 1.41
CA TYR A 36 7.49 -0.77 2.51
C TYR A 36 8.82 -0.97 3.24
N LYS A 37 8.78 -0.97 4.58
CA LYS A 37 9.92 -1.03 5.50
C LYS A 37 10.93 0.10 5.39
N MET A 38 10.61 1.21 4.72
CA MET A 38 11.48 2.38 4.79
C MET A 38 11.53 2.93 6.24
N PRO A 39 12.66 3.51 6.67
CA PRO A 39 12.73 4.16 7.98
C PRO A 39 11.62 5.20 8.13
N ILE A 40 10.91 5.19 9.26
CA ILE A 40 9.75 6.06 9.43
C ILE A 40 10.12 7.55 9.35
N ASP A 41 11.34 7.91 9.75
CA ASP A 41 11.82 9.29 9.66
C ASP A 41 12.01 9.73 8.20
N SER A 42 12.46 8.82 7.33
CA SER A 42 12.48 9.05 5.89
C SER A 42 11.07 9.27 5.34
N ALA A 43 10.09 8.44 5.72
CA ALA A 43 8.69 8.62 5.34
C ALA A 43 8.12 9.97 5.85
N LYS A 44 8.41 10.35 7.11
CA LYS A 44 8.03 11.65 7.68
C LYS A 44 8.64 12.82 6.91
N ASN A 45 9.88 12.70 6.43
CA ASN A 45 10.56 13.72 5.63
C ASN A 45 9.95 13.85 4.23
N ILE A 46 9.57 12.74 3.59
CA ILE A 46 8.80 12.74 2.32
C ILE A 46 7.47 13.46 2.52
N LEU A 47 6.74 13.13 3.59
CA LEU A 47 5.46 13.76 3.89
C LEU A 47 5.59 15.28 4.06
N LYS A 48 6.63 15.75 4.76
CA LYS A 48 6.92 17.18 4.95
C LYS A 48 7.25 17.86 3.62
N SER A 49 8.20 17.31 2.87
CA SER A 49 8.70 17.92 1.62
C SER A 49 7.65 17.96 0.50
N LYS A 50 6.74 16.98 0.44
CA LYS A 50 5.73 16.85 -0.64
C LYS A 50 4.31 17.22 -0.20
N THR A 51 4.17 18.01 0.87
CA THR A 51 2.89 18.34 1.53
C THR A 51 1.78 18.79 0.56
N LYS A 52 2.07 19.68 -0.41
CA LYS A 52 1.05 20.23 -1.31
C LYS A 52 0.41 19.15 -2.20
N ARG A 53 1.23 18.25 -2.73
CA ARG A 53 0.79 17.12 -3.58
C ARG A 53 0.03 16.09 -2.76
N LEU A 54 0.57 15.73 -1.59
CA LEU A 54 0.01 14.68 -0.74
C LEU A 54 -1.30 15.07 -0.04
N LYS A 55 -1.69 16.36 -0.06
CA LYS A 55 -2.99 16.84 0.46
C LYS A 55 -4.11 16.92 -0.58
N ASN A 56 -3.85 16.58 -1.84
CA ASN A 56 -4.82 16.69 -2.94
C ASN A 56 -4.73 15.48 -3.87
N ILE A 57 -5.00 14.29 -3.34
CA ILE A 57 -4.97 13.04 -4.09
C ILE A 57 -6.37 12.72 -4.58
N ALA A 58 -6.52 12.35 -5.85
CA ALA A 58 -7.82 12.00 -6.42
C ALA A 58 -7.82 10.52 -6.83
N PHE A 59 -8.80 9.77 -6.34
CA PHE A 59 -9.12 8.43 -6.81
C PHE A 59 -10.48 8.51 -7.52
N GLY A 60 -10.45 9.07 -8.73
CA GLY A 60 -11.66 9.37 -9.52
C GLY A 60 -12.13 10.82 -9.44
N LYS A 61 -12.98 11.21 -10.40
CA LYS A 61 -13.36 12.62 -10.60
C LYS A 61 -14.14 13.18 -9.41
N GLY A 62 -13.60 14.25 -8.82
CA GLY A 62 -14.24 14.97 -7.71
C GLY A 62 -14.08 14.28 -6.35
N THR A 63 -13.21 13.27 -6.23
CA THR A 63 -12.76 12.77 -4.93
C THR A 63 -11.46 13.48 -4.53
N LEU A 64 -11.29 13.72 -3.24
CA LEU A 64 -10.09 14.33 -2.69
C LEU A 64 -9.72 13.67 -1.37
N TYR A 65 -8.50 13.14 -1.32
CA TYR A 65 -7.86 12.48 -0.19
C TYR A 65 -6.62 13.27 0.22
N ALA A 66 -6.22 13.10 1.49
CA ALA A 66 -5.05 13.76 2.02
C ALA A 66 -4.25 12.83 2.94
N PHE A 67 -2.94 12.79 2.73
CA PHE A 67 -2.01 12.35 3.75
C PHE A 67 -2.05 13.32 4.94
N ARG A 68 -1.98 12.74 6.13
CA ARG A 68 -1.80 13.45 7.41
C ARG A 68 -0.67 12.77 8.18
N LYS A 69 -0.25 13.36 9.30
CA LYS A 69 0.81 12.76 10.16
C LYS A 69 0.48 11.31 10.55
N LYS A 70 -0.79 11.04 10.86
CA LYS A 70 -1.31 9.70 11.22
C LYS A 70 -1.55 8.78 10.01
N SER A 71 -1.19 9.21 8.80
CA SER A 71 -1.31 8.34 7.62
C SER A 71 -0.21 7.31 7.52
N LEU A 72 0.94 7.55 8.16
CA LEU A 72 2.05 6.62 8.19
C LEU A 72 1.82 5.65 9.36
N VAL A 73 1.73 4.35 9.06
CA VAL A 73 1.58 3.31 10.08
C VAL A 73 2.95 2.68 10.32
N GLU A 74 3.44 2.86 11.54
CA GLU A 74 4.78 2.49 11.98
C GLU A 74 4.75 1.19 12.81
N ARG A 75 5.74 0.31 12.60
CA ARG A 75 6.09 -0.81 13.47
C ARG A 75 7.61 -0.93 13.47
N ASP A 76 8.23 -1.09 14.64
CA ASP A 76 9.69 -1.27 14.76
C ASP A 76 10.51 -0.18 14.03
N ASN A 77 10.07 1.08 14.10
CA ASN A 77 10.64 2.25 13.41
C ASN A 77 10.60 2.20 11.87
N GLU A 78 9.84 1.27 11.29
CA GLU A 78 9.67 1.08 9.85
C GLU A 78 8.22 1.39 9.40
N LEU A 79 8.08 1.88 8.16
CA LEU A 79 6.77 2.09 7.54
C LEU A 79 6.19 0.75 7.05
N ILE A 80 5.04 0.36 7.60
CA ILE A 80 4.40 -0.92 7.26
C ILE A 80 3.19 -0.75 6.34
N SER A 81 2.42 0.32 6.54
CA SER A 81 1.28 0.64 5.66
C SER A 81 0.99 2.13 5.65
N ILE A 82 0.18 2.55 4.69
CA ILE A 82 -0.24 3.95 4.54
C ILE A 82 -1.75 4.00 4.55
N THR A 83 -2.35 4.76 5.47
CA THR A 83 -3.79 5.02 5.48
C THR A 83 -4.06 6.50 5.23
N ILE A 84 -4.65 6.84 4.09
CA ILE A 84 -5.14 8.19 3.80
C ILE A 84 -6.66 8.22 3.86
N TRP A 85 -7.24 9.41 3.98
CA TRP A 85 -8.68 9.54 3.99
C TRP A 85 -9.15 10.83 3.36
N SER A 86 -10.45 10.90 3.10
CA SER A 86 -11.10 12.05 2.50
C SER A 86 -10.64 13.36 3.16
N LYS A 87 -10.31 14.34 2.32
CA LYS A 87 -9.76 15.63 2.74
C LYS A 87 -10.74 16.39 3.64
N LYS A 88 -12.05 16.23 3.37
CA LYS A 88 -13.15 16.77 4.15
C LYS A 88 -14.05 15.65 4.66
N ASN A 89 -14.86 16.00 5.65
CA ASN A 89 -16.02 15.21 6.05
C ASN A 89 -17.05 15.19 4.93
N LEU A 90 -17.73 14.04 4.78
CA LEU A 90 -18.68 13.77 3.72
C LEU A 90 -20.06 13.49 4.32
N SER A 91 -21.09 13.93 3.61
CA SER A 91 -22.44 13.40 3.80
C SER A 91 -22.52 11.93 3.34
N LEU A 92 -23.59 11.22 3.70
CA LEU A 92 -23.82 9.85 3.26
C LEU A 92 -23.76 9.73 1.72
N LYS A 93 -24.46 10.61 1.00
CA LYS A 93 -24.52 10.58 -0.48
C LYS A 93 -23.13 10.84 -1.11
N GLU A 94 -22.35 11.75 -0.54
CA GLU A 94 -20.98 11.97 -0.98
C GLU A 94 -20.09 10.76 -0.70
N ALA A 95 -20.23 10.11 0.45
CA ALA A 95 -19.48 8.92 0.80
C ALA A 95 -19.79 7.74 -0.15
N GLU A 96 -21.07 7.50 -0.47
CA GLU A 96 -21.47 6.53 -1.50
C GLU A 96 -20.82 6.85 -2.86
N SER A 97 -20.86 8.12 -3.26
CA SER A 97 -20.23 8.57 -4.50
C SER A 97 -18.70 8.37 -4.49
N TYR A 98 -18.04 8.66 -3.38
CA TYR A 98 -16.60 8.47 -3.24
C TYR A 98 -16.21 6.99 -3.35
N LEU A 99 -16.97 6.07 -2.75
CA LEU A 99 -16.73 4.63 -2.86
C LEU A 99 -16.80 4.15 -4.31
N LEU A 100 -17.89 4.51 -5.02
CA LEU A 100 -18.08 4.15 -6.43
C LEU A 100 -16.96 4.70 -7.32
N LYS A 101 -16.60 5.98 -7.13
CA LYS A 101 -15.56 6.65 -7.93
C LYS A 101 -14.16 6.11 -7.64
N SER A 102 -13.86 5.78 -6.38
CA SER A 102 -12.57 5.20 -6.01
C SER A 102 -12.42 3.81 -6.60
N ARG A 103 -13.46 2.98 -6.53
CA ARG A 103 -13.47 1.67 -7.18
C ARG A 103 -13.20 1.78 -8.67
N ALA A 104 -13.98 2.62 -9.38
CA ALA A 104 -13.80 2.81 -10.81
C ALA A 104 -12.39 3.28 -11.18
N HIS A 105 -11.77 4.13 -10.35
CA HIS A 105 -10.39 4.58 -10.55
C HIS A 105 -9.37 3.46 -10.39
N PHE A 106 -9.50 2.62 -9.36
CA PHE A 106 -8.59 1.49 -9.17
C PHE A 106 -8.75 0.47 -10.30
N GLU A 107 -9.98 0.13 -10.67
CA GLU A 107 -10.26 -0.78 -11.80
C GLU A 107 -9.71 -0.23 -13.13
N SER A 108 -9.85 1.07 -13.40
CA SER A 108 -9.26 1.71 -14.59
C SER A 108 -7.74 1.78 -14.57
N SER A 109 -7.13 1.65 -13.38
CA SER A 109 -5.68 1.57 -13.18
C SER A 109 -5.20 0.11 -13.09
N GLU A 110 -5.99 -0.81 -13.64
CA GLU A 110 -5.72 -2.25 -13.73
C GLU A 110 -5.66 -3.02 -12.40
N TYR A 111 -6.08 -2.40 -11.30
CA TYR A 111 -6.26 -3.13 -10.05
C TYR A 111 -7.46 -4.07 -10.15
N LYS A 112 -7.32 -5.28 -9.61
CA LYS A 112 -8.37 -6.29 -9.54
C LYS A 112 -9.05 -6.27 -8.18
N VAL A 113 -10.38 -6.26 -8.17
CA VAL A 113 -11.15 -6.48 -6.94
C VAL A 113 -10.94 -7.92 -6.48
N VAL A 114 -10.42 -8.10 -5.27
CA VAL A 114 -10.20 -9.44 -4.66
C VAL A 114 -11.16 -9.73 -3.52
N TYR A 115 -11.84 -8.69 -3.02
CA TYR A 115 -12.87 -8.82 -2.01
C TYR A 115 -13.80 -7.61 -2.10
N ALA A 116 -15.11 -7.82 -2.00
CA ALA A 116 -16.09 -6.77 -1.73
C ALA A 116 -17.25 -7.39 -0.97
N GLN A 117 -17.69 -6.76 0.11
CA GLN A 117 -18.95 -7.15 0.75
C GLN A 117 -20.15 -6.72 -0.12
N GLU A 118 -21.31 -7.37 0.03
CA GLU A 118 -22.51 -7.12 -0.78
C GLU A 118 -22.90 -5.63 -0.84
N ASN A 119 -22.90 -4.95 0.31
CA ASN A 119 -23.26 -3.54 0.44
C ASN A 119 -22.05 -2.58 0.50
N TRP A 120 -20.93 -2.94 -0.14
CA TRP A 120 -19.68 -2.18 -0.06
C TRP A 120 -19.83 -0.69 -0.42
N SER A 121 -20.74 -0.34 -1.33
CA SER A 121 -20.96 1.04 -1.76
C SER A 121 -21.94 1.81 -0.87
N LYS A 122 -22.48 1.19 0.19
CA LYS A 122 -23.51 1.74 1.08
C LYS A 122 -22.96 1.84 2.52
N PRO A 123 -22.34 2.97 2.91
CA PRO A 123 -21.67 3.13 4.21
C PRO A 123 -22.47 2.69 5.44
N LEU A 124 -23.80 2.87 5.43
CA LEU A 124 -24.68 2.48 6.53
C LEU A 124 -24.84 0.97 6.70
N LEU A 125 -24.66 0.21 5.62
CA LEU A 125 -24.91 -1.24 5.57
C LEU A 125 -23.59 -2.04 5.61
N VAL A 126 -22.45 -1.35 5.64
CA VAL A 126 -21.12 -1.96 5.78
C VAL A 126 -20.98 -2.61 7.16
N LYS A 127 -20.63 -3.89 7.17
CA LYS A 127 -20.36 -4.62 8.41
C LYS A 127 -19.01 -4.19 8.97
N LYS A 128 -18.99 -3.52 10.12
CA LYS A 128 -17.79 -2.92 10.73
C LYS A 128 -16.66 -3.91 11.07
N ASN A 129 -16.99 -5.19 11.22
CA ASN A 129 -16.03 -6.25 11.54
C ASN A 129 -15.43 -6.92 10.29
N LEU A 130 -15.82 -6.48 9.10
CA LEU A 130 -15.32 -6.98 7.83
C LEU A 130 -14.70 -5.83 7.03
N PRO A 131 -13.72 -6.11 6.17
CA PRO A 131 -13.26 -5.12 5.20
C PRO A 131 -14.41 -4.71 4.28
N CYS A 132 -14.38 -3.48 3.78
CA CYS A 132 -15.41 -3.03 2.85
C CYS A 132 -15.17 -3.52 1.42
N ILE A 133 -14.08 -3.09 0.78
CA ILE A 133 -13.64 -3.53 -0.54
C ILE A 133 -12.11 -3.52 -0.60
N ARG A 134 -11.53 -4.53 -1.27
CA ARG A 134 -10.09 -4.68 -1.47
C ARG A 134 -9.74 -4.91 -2.92
N PHE A 135 -8.58 -4.35 -3.28
CA PHE A 135 -8.00 -4.42 -4.60
C PHE A 135 -6.56 -4.89 -4.50
N VAL A 136 -6.06 -5.50 -5.57
CA VAL A 136 -4.65 -5.86 -5.72
C VAL A 136 -4.21 -5.41 -7.10
N ASP A 137 -3.02 -4.83 -7.21
CA ASP A 137 -2.40 -4.48 -8.48
C ASP A 137 -2.08 -5.73 -9.32
N LEU A 138 -1.77 -5.54 -10.60
CA LEU A 138 -1.50 -6.68 -11.51
C LEU A 138 -0.31 -7.54 -11.05
N GLU A 139 0.72 -6.91 -10.50
CA GLU A 139 1.95 -7.57 -10.06
C GLU A 139 1.81 -8.19 -8.65
N LYS A 140 0.66 -8.00 -7.99
CA LYS A 140 0.41 -8.43 -6.61
C LYS A 140 1.48 -7.93 -5.64
N THR A 141 1.86 -6.68 -5.82
CA THR A 141 2.77 -5.99 -4.91
C THR A 141 1.96 -5.24 -3.85
N VAL A 142 0.90 -4.53 -4.22
CA VAL A 142 0.14 -3.67 -3.32
C VAL A 142 -1.30 -4.14 -3.18
N LEU A 143 -1.71 -4.36 -1.93
CA LEU A 143 -3.12 -4.50 -1.58
C LEU A 143 -3.68 -3.15 -1.14
N VAL A 144 -4.79 -2.73 -1.76
CA VAL A 144 -5.50 -1.51 -1.40
C VAL A 144 -6.83 -1.86 -0.76
N GLU A 145 -7.11 -1.30 0.41
CA GLU A 145 -8.41 -1.40 1.07
C GLU A 145 -9.10 -0.03 1.07
N VAL A 146 -10.36 0.04 0.63
CA VAL A 146 -11.16 1.27 0.68
C VAL A 146 -12.32 1.04 1.64
N ASP A 147 -12.42 1.87 2.68
CA ASP A 147 -13.34 1.64 3.80
C ASP A 147 -14.04 2.92 4.26
N PRO A 148 -15.38 2.95 4.35
CA PRO A 148 -16.11 4.07 4.92
C PRO A 148 -16.16 3.99 6.44
N ARG A 149 -15.83 5.10 7.12
CA ARG A 149 -16.08 5.24 8.56
C ARG A 149 -16.92 6.47 8.82
N GLY A 150 -17.94 6.34 9.67
CA GLY A 150 -18.81 7.45 10.00
C GLY A 150 -19.43 7.38 11.37
N GLN A 151 -19.85 8.56 11.85
CA GLN A 151 -20.56 8.77 13.11
C GLN A 151 -21.51 9.96 12.93
N GLY A 152 -22.76 9.83 13.39
CA GLY A 152 -23.72 10.96 13.42
C GLY A 152 -24.01 11.61 12.07
N GLY A 153 -24.00 10.84 10.97
CA GLY A 153 -24.25 11.34 9.60
C GLY A 153 -23.03 11.92 8.89
N ILE A 154 -21.89 11.99 9.56
CA ILE A 154 -20.60 12.41 8.99
C ILE A 154 -19.78 11.17 8.65
N TYR A 155 -19.22 11.15 7.44
CA TYR A 155 -18.41 10.06 6.93
C TYR A 155 -17.04 10.55 6.46
N ASN A 156 -16.05 9.65 6.54
CA ASN A 156 -14.80 9.75 5.81
C ASN A 156 -14.56 8.44 5.07
N ILE A 157 -14.00 8.52 3.87
CA ILE A 157 -13.54 7.33 3.14
C ILE A 157 -12.05 7.19 3.37
N PHE A 158 -11.64 6.05 3.92
CA PHE A 158 -10.26 5.66 4.15
C PHE A 158 -9.77 4.81 2.98
N VAL A 159 -8.51 5.00 2.60
CA VAL A 159 -7.81 4.18 1.61
C VAL A 159 -6.50 3.75 2.25
N THR A 160 -6.33 2.45 2.41
CA THR A 160 -5.12 1.88 3.02
C THR A 160 -4.33 1.10 1.97
N PHE A 161 -3.03 1.36 1.89
CA PHE A 161 -2.07 0.66 1.03
C PHE A 161 -1.20 -0.25 1.90
N TYR A 162 -1.14 -1.51 1.52
CA TYR A 162 -0.34 -2.53 2.18
C TYR A 162 0.63 -3.18 1.20
N ASN A 163 1.79 -3.60 1.69
CA ASN A 163 2.57 -4.62 1.00
C ASN A 163 1.76 -5.93 0.98
N TYR A 164 1.60 -6.53 -0.20
CA TYR A 164 0.73 -7.67 -0.43
C TYR A 164 1.18 -8.90 0.36
N ASP A 165 2.47 -9.26 0.27
CA ASP A 165 3.01 -10.43 0.95
C ASP A 165 2.91 -10.29 2.46
N TRP A 166 3.32 -9.14 3.00
CA TRP A 166 3.16 -8.83 4.42
C TRP A 166 1.70 -8.97 4.87
N PHE A 167 0.76 -8.42 4.10
CA PHE A 167 -0.66 -8.52 4.41
C PHE A 167 -1.12 -9.98 4.44
N LEU A 168 -0.71 -10.80 3.47
CA LEU A 168 -1.06 -12.22 3.43
C LEU A 168 -0.45 -13.00 4.61
N HIS A 169 0.80 -12.75 4.95
CA HIS A 169 1.45 -13.38 6.10
C HIS A 169 0.71 -13.05 7.40
N LYS A 170 0.39 -11.76 7.61
CA LYS A 170 -0.39 -11.31 8.75
C LYS A 170 -1.79 -11.90 8.79
N ALA A 171 -2.50 -11.93 7.66
CA ALA A 171 -3.84 -12.51 7.57
C ALA A 171 -3.87 -14.03 7.87
N ARG A 172 -2.74 -14.72 7.69
CA ARG A 172 -2.55 -16.14 8.02
C ARG A 172 -2.03 -16.38 9.45
N GLY A 173 -1.76 -15.32 10.22
CA GLY A 173 -1.22 -15.42 11.58
C GLY A 173 0.26 -15.83 11.64
N ILE A 174 1.02 -15.57 10.58
CA ILE A 174 2.46 -15.89 10.52
C ILE A 174 3.30 -14.75 11.14
N GLU A 175 2.78 -13.52 11.17
CA GLU A 175 3.42 -12.28 11.69
C GLU A 175 2.39 -11.36 12.39
#